data_AF-A0A353MC47-F1
#
_entry.id   AF-A0A353MC47-F1
#
_cell.length_a   1.000
_cell.length_b   1.000
_cell.length_c   1.000
_cell.angle_alpha   90.00
_cell.angle_beta   90.00
_cell.angle_gamma   90.00
#
_symmetry.space_group_name_H-M   'P 1'
#
loop_
_entity.id
_entity.type
_entity.pdbx_description
1 polymer ?
#
loop_
_entity_poly.entity_id
_entity_poly.type
_entity_poly.pdbx_seq_one_letter_code
_entity_poly.pdbx_strand_id
1 'polypeptide(L)'
;MARIILLLFVVVLLSFDLSYAEESSPDYEKVSAILFPDTANWYPLKKMKPAEKRFLRKLFPELRRAYSVSRMGKEWEGKHCSFIERAFSEEYAFPGGFYLHDLNVDGIQDVIYSGSTQCAEGNSTLIWFGTRKGYEVKQDVFWPMQALRIKEGNPVKISSVEVSCCGAVTDEYFVGPLNNLRLEGTRRITSTTEIPETAGDQLPFSTKADMHLRSSAALNDTYDEEASGFLNLAVFGNILSKYLPGCTGNAISRRNDAKGDSWCFVILDEACEPLRFHIANSVSAGWTSCGSVTAK
;
A
#
# COMPACT_ATOMS: atom_id res chain seq x y z
N MET A 1 52.30 53.73 -16.04
CA MET A 1 50.89 53.72 -15.56
C MET A 1 50.25 52.44 -16.05
N ALA A 2 50.14 51.42 -15.19
CA ALA A 2 49.50 50.15 -15.51
C ALA A 2 48.07 50.15 -14.95
N ARG A 3 47.06 49.93 -15.80
CA ARG A 3 45.66 49.77 -15.40
C ARG A 3 45.39 48.28 -15.16
N ILE A 4 45.12 47.92 -13.91
CA ILE A 4 44.64 46.60 -13.51
C ILE A 4 43.12 46.59 -13.74
N ILE A 5 42.65 45.75 -14.67
CA ILE A 5 41.23 45.49 -14.90
C ILE A 5 40.82 44.38 -13.95
N LEU A 6 40.04 44.73 -12.91
CA LEU A 6 39.48 43.80 -11.95
C LEU A 6 38.18 43.22 -12.53
N LEU A 7 38.22 41.99 -13.04
CA LEU A 7 37.03 41.24 -13.45
C LEU A 7 36.32 40.69 -12.21
N LEU A 8 35.19 41.31 -11.83
CA LEU A 8 34.26 40.74 -10.85
C LEU A 8 33.51 39.56 -11.48
N PHE A 9 33.85 38.34 -11.06
CA PHE A 9 33.04 37.15 -11.30
C PHE A 9 31.88 37.14 -10.28
N VAL A 10 30.70 37.56 -10.71
CA VAL A 10 29.45 37.36 -9.95
C VAL A 10 28.97 35.94 -10.25
N VAL A 11 29.33 34.99 -9.40
CA VAL A 11 28.76 33.64 -9.40
C VAL A 11 27.35 33.74 -8.83
N VAL A 12 26.36 33.86 -9.71
CA VAL A 12 24.95 33.70 -9.35
C VAL A 12 24.72 32.23 -9.04
N LEU A 13 24.81 31.86 -7.76
CA LEU A 13 24.27 30.60 -7.26
C LEU A 13 22.76 30.66 -7.42
N LEU A 14 22.26 30.18 -8.56
CA LEU A 14 20.86 29.81 -8.71
C LEU A 14 20.60 28.63 -7.77
N SER A 15 20.20 28.93 -6.55
CA SER A 15 19.52 27.99 -5.67
C SER A 15 18.22 27.60 -6.39
N PHE A 16 18.27 26.56 -7.20
CA PHE A 16 17.05 25.87 -7.60
C PHE A 16 16.49 25.26 -6.33
N ASP A 17 15.58 26.00 -5.68
CA ASP A 17 14.63 25.41 -4.75
C ASP A 17 13.80 24.40 -5.55
N LEU A 18 14.34 23.19 -5.68
CA LEU A 18 13.58 21.99 -6.00
C LEU A 18 12.66 21.74 -4.80
N SER A 19 11.64 22.58 -4.67
CA SER A 19 10.45 22.26 -3.90
C SER A 19 9.77 21.12 -4.65
N TYR A 20 10.25 19.89 -4.42
CA TYR A 20 9.43 18.72 -4.63
C TYR A 20 8.17 18.98 -3.82
N ALA A 21 7.06 19.26 -4.51
CA ALA A 21 5.77 19.27 -3.88
C ALA A 21 5.65 17.90 -3.21
N GLU A 22 5.61 17.90 -1.88
CA GLU A 22 5.50 16.69 -1.09
C GLU A 22 4.15 16.08 -1.45
N GLU A 23 4.17 15.14 -2.40
CA GLU A 23 2.97 14.50 -2.91
C GLU A 23 2.33 13.80 -1.71
N SER A 24 1.19 14.33 -1.27
CA SER A 24 0.54 13.84 -0.06
C SER A 24 0.27 12.35 -0.27
N SER A 25 0.89 11.49 0.55
CA SER A 25 0.67 10.05 0.45
C SER A 25 -0.83 9.76 0.45
N PRO A 26 -1.31 8.85 -0.41
CA PRO A 26 -2.73 8.56 -0.51
C PRO A 26 -3.25 8.08 0.85
N ASP A 27 -4.53 8.33 1.11
CA ASP A 27 -5.20 7.74 2.28
C ASP A 27 -5.39 6.23 2.04
N TYR A 28 -4.35 5.45 2.36
CA TYR A 28 -4.31 4.01 2.15
C TYR A 28 -5.51 3.29 2.78
N GLU A 29 -6.03 3.80 3.91
CA GLU A 29 -7.24 3.25 4.53
C GLU A 29 -8.46 3.47 3.62
N LYS A 30 -8.66 4.67 3.09
CA LYS A 30 -9.74 4.95 2.15
C LYS A 30 -9.63 4.08 0.90
N VAL A 31 -8.43 3.98 0.32
CA VAL A 31 -8.19 3.14 -0.87
C VAL A 31 -8.51 1.67 -0.59
N SER A 32 -8.00 1.12 0.51
CA SER A 32 -8.28 -0.26 0.94
C SER A 32 -9.78 -0.52 1.08
N ALA A 33 -10.56 0.40 1.65
CA ALA A 33 -12.01 0.25 1.80
C ALA A 33 -12.76 0.28 0.46
N ILE A 34 -12.21 0.96 -0.55
CA ILE A 34 -12.77 0.98 -1.90
C ILE A 34 -12.44 -0.34 -2.61
N LEU A 35 -11.19 -0.80 -2.50
CA LEU A 35 -10.73 -2.04 -3.11
C LEU A 35 -11.33 -3.30 -2.45
N PHE A 36 -11.64 -3.22 -1.16
CA PHE A 36 -12.22 -4.29 -0.35
C PHE A 36 -13.34 -3.75 0.55
N PRO A 37 -14.55 -3.52 0.01
CA PRO A 37 -15.66 -2.93 0.78
C PRO A 37 -16.03 -3.69 2.06
N ASP A 38 -15.85 -5.01 2.09
CA ASP A 38 -16.10 -5.85 3.27
C ASP A 38 -15.18 -5.54 4.46
N THR A 39 -14.11 -4.77 4.24
CA THR A 39 -13.20 -4.30 5.31
C THR A 39 -13.62 -2.98 5.93
N ALA A 40 -14.63 -2.29 5.37
CA ALA A 40 -15.03 -0.96 5.81
C ALA A 40 -15.52 -0.92 7.27
N ASN A 41 -16.06 -2.05 7.77
CA ASN A 41 -16.51 -2.20 9.16
C ASN A 41 -15.43 -2.78 10.10
N TRP A 42 -14.22 -3.07 9.60
CA TRP A 42 -13.11 -3.54 10.43
C TRP A 42 -12.53 -2.39 11.24
N TYR A 43 -11.87 -2.70 12.36
CA TYR A 43 -11.34 -1.68 13.25
C TYR A 43 -10.09 -1.01 12.64
N PRO A 44 -10.08 0.31 12.39
CA PRO A 44 -8.91 0.98 11.83
C PRO A 44 -7.75 1.03 12.82
N LEU A 45 -6.54 0.72 12.36
CA LEU A 45 -5.36 0.67 13.22
C LEU A 45 -5.10 2.03 13.89
N LYS A 46 -5.25 3.14 13.15
CA LYS A 46 -5.07 4.51 13.68
C LYS A 46 -6.05 4.88 14.79
N LYS A 47 -7.17 4.15 14.94
CA LYS A 47 -8.15 4.35 16.01
C LYS A 47 -7.86 3.47 17.23
N MET A 48 -6.86 2.58 17.18
CA MET A 48 -6.48 1.77 18.33
C MET A 48 -5.77 2.60 19.39
N LYS A 49 -5.81 2.17 20.65
CA LYS A 49 -5.14 2.87 21.74
C LYS A 49 -3.63 2.89 21.47
N PRO A 50 -3.00 4.07 21.31
CA PRO A 50 -1.54 4.13 21.20
C PRO A 50 -0.89 3.63 22.48
N ALA A 51 0.21 2.90 22.33
CA ALA A 51 0.94 2.37 23.48
C ALA A 51 1.74 3.47 24.18
N GLU A 52 1.62 3.57 25.50
CA GLU A 52 2.34 4.59 26.26
C GLU A 52 3.84 4.30 26.32
N LYS A 53 4.67 5.33 26.13
CA LYS A 53 6.15 5.23 26.15
C LYS A 53 6.68 4.49 27.39
N ARG A 54 6.16 4.81 28.58
CA ARG A 54 6.58 4.17 29.85
C ARG A 54 6.20 2.69 29.90
N PHE A 55 5.02 2.34 29.38
CA PHE A 55 4.53 0.97 29.31
C PHE A 55 5.41 0.13 28.39
N LEU A 56 5.69 0.62 27.18
CA LEU A 56 6.54 -0.08 26.21
C LEU A 56 7.97 -0.29 26.71
N ARG A 57 8.59 0.71 27.37
CA ARG A 57 9.93 0.54 27.97
C ARG A 57 9.97 -0.58 29.01
N LYS A 58 8.90 -0.73 29.81
CA LYS A 58 8.79 -1.80 30.80
C LYS A 58 8.68 -3.17 30.14
N LEU A 59 7.96 -3.27 29.02
CA LEU A 59 7.76 -4.52 28.28
C LEU A 59 8.90 -4.88 27.33
N PHE A 60 9.76 -3.93 26.97
CA PHE A 60 10.78 -4.12 25.93
C PHE A 60 11.64 -5.40 26.09
N PRO A 61 12.17 -5.76 27.28
CA PRO A 61 12.94 -6.99 27.42
C PRO A 61 12.15 -8.26 27.03
N GLU A 62 10.86 -8.26 27.32
CA GLU A 62 9.97 -9.38 27.02
C GLU A 62 9.59 -9.44 25.55
N LEU A 63 9.24 -8.29 24.95
CA LEU A 63 8.92 -8.18 23.52
C LEU A 63 10.13 -8.54 22.66
N ARG A 64 11.33 -8.08 23.06
CA ARG A 64 12.60 -8.42 22.42
C ARG A 64 12.87 -9.91 22.49
N ARG A 65 12.68 -10.54 23.66
CA ARG A 65 12.83 -12.00 23.81
C ARG A 65 11.85 -12.76 22.93
N ALA A 66 10.57 -12.38 22.94
CA ALA A 66 9.54 -13.02 22.12
C ALA A 66 9.87 -12.93 20.63
N TYR A 67 10.31 -11.76 20.17
CA TYR A 67 10.76 -11.56 18.79
C TYR A 67 11.99 -12.42 18.47
N SER A 68 13.05 -12.39 19.29
CA SER A 68 14.31 -13.09 18.98
C SER A 68 14.19 -14.62 18.94
N VAL A 69 13.25 -15.21 19.68
CA VAL A 69 13.00 -16.66 19.64
C VAL A 69 12.03 -17.08 18.52
N SER A 70 11.26 -16.12 17.98
CA SER A 70 10.35 -16.36 16.86
C SER A 70 11.11 -16.74 15.59
N ARG A 71 10.41 -17.37 14.64
CA ARG A 71 10.99 -17.69 13.33
C ARG A 71 11.48 -16.43 12.61
N MET A 72 10.64 -15.39 12.59
CA MET A 72 10.94 -14.10 11.98
C MET A 72 12.19 -13.46 12.58
N GLY A 73 12.28 -13.38 13.92
CA GLY A 73 13.45 -12.77 14.57
C GLY A 73 14.74 -13.53 14.28
N LYS A 74 14.71 -14.86 14.15
CA LYS A 74 15.89 -15.63 13.76
C LYS A 74 16.33 -15.38 12.31
N GLU A 75 15.38 -15.13 11.42
CA GLU A 75 15.64 -14.91 9.98
C GLU A 75 16.08 -13.48 9.68
N TRP A 76 15.51 -12.48 10.37
CA TRP A 76 15.67 -11.06 10.03
C TRP A 76 16.57 -10.27 10.97
N GLU A 77 16.82 -10.76 12.19
CA GLU A 77 17.72 -10.09 13.11
C GLU A 77 19.17 -10.31 12.68
N GLY A 78 19.77 -9.29 12.05
CA GLY A 78 21.10 -9.35 11.50
C GLY A 78 22.16 -8.71 12.41
N LYS A 79 23.42 -9.11 12.22
CA LYS A 79 24.57 -8.45 12.88
C LYS A 79 24.69 -6.96 12.54
N HIS A 80 24.22 -6.57 11.35
CA HIS A 80 24.35 -5.21 10.82
C HIS A 80 23.10 -4.35 11.03
N CYS A 81 21.95 -4.96 11.30
CA CYS A 81 20.72 -4.23 11.60
C CYS A 81 19.86 -5.02 12.57
N SER A 82 19.57 -4.39 13.71
CA SER A 82 18.62 -4.90 14.69
C SER A 82 17.30 -4.19 14.49
N PHE A 83 16.30 -4.93 13.98
CA PHE A 83 14.97 -4.35 13.76
C PHE A 83 14.35 -3.93 15.10
N ILE A 84 14.37 -4.83 16.07
CA ILE A 84 13.74 -4.62 17.38
C ILE A 84 14.36 -3.45 18.14
N GLU A 85 15.68 -3.29 18.12
CA GLU A 85 16.35 -2.17 18.79
C GLU A 85 16.01 -0.84 18.11
N ARG A 86 15.95 -0.81 16.77
CA ARG A 86 15.60 0.40 16.02
C ARG A 86 14.14 0.78 16.16
N ALA A 87 13.22 -0.19 16.16
CA ALA A 87 11.81 0.06 16.39
C ALA A 87 11.55 0.67 17.79
N PHE A 88 12.38 0.31 18.78
CA PHE A 88 12.33 0.87 20.14
C PHE A 88 13.30 2.04 20.37
N SER A 89 13.99 2.52 19.31
CA SER A 89 14.87 3.70 19.38
C SER A 89 14.05 4.99 19.23
N GLU A 90 14.31 5.95 20.12
CA GLU A 90 13.72 7.29 20.06
C GLU A 90 14.20 8.10 18.86
N GLU A 91 15.34 7.73 18.28
CA GLU A 91 15.88 8.38 17.09
C GLU A 91 15.04 8.08 15.85
N TYR A 92 14.40 6.91 15.79
CA TYR A 92 13.80 6.41 14.55
C TYR A 92 12.28 6.28 14.58
N ALA A 93 11.72 5.63 15.59
CA ALA A 93 10.30 5.28 15.59
C ALA A 93 9.60 5.42 16.94
N PHE A 94 10.31 5.27 18.05
CA PHE A 94 9.68 5.12 19.37
C PHE A 94 9.19 6.45 19.98
N PRO A 95 7.96 6.52 20.51
CA PRO A 95 6.95 5.46 20.69
C PRO A 95 5.91 5.37 19.56
N GLY A 96 6.11 6.07 18.45
CA GLY A 96 5.20 6.08 17.31
C GLY A 96 5.04 4.68 16.67
N GLY A 97 3.87 4.45 16.09
CA GLY A 97 3.56 3.19 15.40
C GLY A 97 3.25 2.00 16.31
N PHE A 98 3.20 2.19 17.63
CA PHE A 98 2.80 1.13 18.57
C PHE A 98 1.36 1.32 19.07
N TYR A 99 0.59 0.23 19.03
CA TYR A 99 -0.82 0.19 19.42
C TYR A 99 -1.08 -0.99 20.37
N LEU A 100 -2.12 -0.86 21.18
CA LEU A 100 -2.55 -1.88 22.15
C LEU A 100 -3.99 -2.31 21.86
N HIS A 101 -4.21 -3.61 21.71
CA HIS A 101 -5.51 -4.17 21.38
C HIS A 101 -5.54 -5.67 21.67
N ASP A 102 -6.69 -6.25 22.01
CA ASP A 102 -6.85 -7.72 22.19
C ASP A 102 -7.39 -8.30 20.87
N LEU A 103 -6.50 -8.80 20.02
CA LEU A 103 -6.85 -9.17 18.64
C LEU A 103 -7.60 -10.50 18.58
N ASN A 104 -7.22 -11.45 19.44
CA ASN A 104 -7.79 -12.79 19.48
C ASN A 104 -8.92 -12.94 20.50
N VAL A 105 -9.30 -11.85 21.17
CA VAL A 105 -10.43 -11.76 22.12
C VAL A 105 -10.26 -12.74 23.28
N ASP A 106 -9.03 -12.88 23.78
CA ASP A 106 -8.70 -13.79 24.90
C ASP A 106 -8.62 -13.08 26.27
N GLY A 107 -8.86 -11.77 26.28
CA GLY A 107 -8.80 -10.90 27.45
C GLY A 107 -7.39 -10.41 27.80
N ILE A 108 -6.36 -10.75 27.01
CA ILE A 108 -4.99 -10.31 27.19
C ILE A 108 -4.64 -9.32 26.08
N GLN A 109 -4.00 -8.22 26.46
CA GLN A 109 -3.65 -7.17 25.52
C GLN A 109 -2.46 -7.56 24.66
N ASP A 110 -2.60 -7.41 23.34
CA ASP A 110 -1.52 -7.53 22.36
C ASP A 110 -0.83 -6.18 22.14
N VAL A 111 0.40 -6.26 21.64
CA VAL A 111 1.16 -5.09 21.16
C VAL A 111 1.31 -5.20 19.65
N ILE A 112 0.96 -4.14 18.94
CA ILE A 112 1.06 -4.06 17.49
C ILE A 112 2.06 -2.96 17.16
N TYR A 113 3.08 -3.26 16.38
CA TYR A 113 3.91 -2.28 15.69
C TYR A 113 3.49 -2.23 14.23
N SER A 114 3.21 -1.03 13.71
CA SER A 114 3.06 -0.78 12.27
C SER A 114 3.74 0.53 11.93
N GLY A 115 4.85 0.46 11.22
CA GLY A 115 5.69 1.62 10.90
C GLY A 115 6.83 1.23 9.96
N SER A 116 7.88 2.05 9.89
CA SER A 116 9.04 1.79 9.03
C SER A 116 9.70 0.44 9.35
N THR A 117 10.14 -0.28 8.32
CA THR A 117 10.85 -1.56 8.44
C THR A 117 12.23 -1.43 9.15
N GLN A 118 12.76 -0.22 9.36
CA GLN A 118 14.03 0.12 10.05
C GLN A 118 15.34 -0.43 9.44
N CYS A 119 15.27 -1.61 8.82
CA CYS A 119 16.37 -2.38 8.24
C CYS A 119 16.22 -2.58 6.72
N ALA A 120 15.12 -2.10 6.14
CA ALA A 120 14.86 -2.06 4.72
C ALA A 120 13.93 -0.86 4.43
N GLU A 121 13.73 -0.56 3.15
CA GLU A 121 12.76 0.43 2.70
C GLU A 121 11.32 -0.05 2.96
N GLY A 122 10.40 0.89 3.08
CA GLY A 122 8.97 0.61 3.29
C GLY A 122 8.56 0.45 4.76
N ASN A 123 7.41 -0.18 4.93
CA ASN A 123 6.76 -0.37 6.23
C ASN A 123 6.67 -1.85 6.59
N SER A 124 6.51 -2.14 7.87
CA SER A 124 6.26 -3.48 8.38
C SER A 124 5.22 -3.47 9.50
N THR A 125 4.58 -4.62 9.68
CA THR A 125 3.69 -4.87 10.80
C THR A 125 4.17 -6.08 11.60
N LEU A 126 4.37 -5.89 12.90
CA LEU A 126 4.74 -6.93 13.85
C LEU A 126 3.74 -6.95 15.01
N ILE A 127 3.27 -8.13 15.37
CA ILE A 127 2.28 -8.34 16.43
C ILE A 127 2.88 -9.28 17.48
N TRP A 128 2.90 -8.80 18.72
CA TRP A 128 3.17 -9.61 19.90
C TRP A 128 1.85 -9.95 20.57
N PHE A 129 1.48 -11.23 20.50
CA PHE A 129 0.31 -11.76 21.18
C PHE A 129 0.58 -11.87 22.67
N GLY A 130 -0.27 -11.26 23.48
CA GLY A 130 -0.27 -11.40 24.91
C GLY A 130 -0.71 -12.81 25.30
N THR A 131 -0.04 -13.40 26.29
CA THR A 131 -0.38 -14.70 26.86
C THR A 131 -0.23 -14.65 28.38
N ARG A 132 -0.73 -15.68 29.09
CA ARG A 132 -0.49 -15.83 30.54
C ARG A 132 0.98 -15.98 30.91
N LYS A 133 1.85 -16.33 29.97
CA LYS A 133 3.29 -16.56 30.18
C LYS A 133 4.17 -15.44 29.62
N GLY A 134 3.55 -14.37 29.11
CA GLY A 134 4.24 -13.28 28.44
C GLY A 134 3.80 -13.10 27.00
N TYR A 135 4.69 -12.60 26.15
CA TYR A 135 4.38 -12.35 24.74
C TYR A 135 4.95 -13.42 23.79
N GLU A 136 4.26 -13.62 22.67
CA GLU A 136 4.71 -14.46 21.56
C GLU A 136 4.46 -13.80 20.20
N VAL A 137 5.31 -14.08 19.21
CA VAL A 137 5.10 -13.66 17.81
C VAL A 137 4.69 -14.88 17.01
N LYS A 138 3.45 -14.88 16.50
CA LYS A 138 2.86 -16.00 15.73
C LYS A 138 3.04 -15.87 14.21
N GLN A 139 3.63 -14.77 13.74
CA GLN A 139 3.85 -14.53 12.32
C GLN A 139 5.00 -15.40 11.82
N ASP A 140 4.73 -16.24 10.82
CA ASP A 140 5.73 -17.15 10.25
C ASP A 140 6.74 -16.46 9.34
N VAL A 141 6.38 -15.31 8.76
CA VAL A 141 7.21 -14.54 7.84
C VAL A 141 7.13 -13.05 8.18
N PHE A 142 8.23 -12.32 7.97
CA PHE A 142 8.23 -10.87 8.07
C PHE A 142 7.36 -10.28 6.97
N TRP A 143 6.42 -9.42 7.34
CA TRP A 143 5.57 -8.75 6.37
C TRP A 143 6.06 -7.33 6.12
N PRO A 144 6.61 -7.02 4.94
CA PRO A 144 6.95 -5.66 4.54
C PRO A 144 5.68 -4.91 4.12
N MET A 145 4.66 -4.92 4.97
CA MET A 145 3.40 -4.23 4.72
C MET A 145 2.87 -3.53 5.97
N GLN A 146 2.18 -2.42 5.75
CA GLN A 146 1.52 -1.63 6.76
C GLN A 146 0.11 -2.17 6.99
N ALA A 147 -0.25 -2.48 8.23
CA ALA A 147 -1.62 -2.79 8.59
C ALA A 147 -2.48 -1.52 8.58
N LEU A 148 -3.67 -1.63 7.98
CA LEU A 148 -4.62 -0.54 7.83
C LEU A 148 -5.83 -0.76 8.74
N ARG A 149 -6.41 -1.97 8.68
CA ARG A 149 -7.57 -2.37 9.48
C ARG A 149 -7.43 -3.80 9.97
N ILE A 150 -8.10 -4.08 11.07
CA ILE A 150 -8.05 -5.38 11.74
C ILE A 150 -9.47 -5.83 12.05
N LYS A 151 -9.75 -7.11 11.76
CA LYS A 151 -10.92 -7.82 12.25
C LYS A 151 -10.46 -8.78 13.35
N GLU A 152 -10.91 -8.51 14.56
CA GLU A 152 -10.68 -9.34 15.74
C GLU A 152 -11.29 -10.75 15.56
N GLY A 153 -10.74 -11.73 16.29
CA GLY A 153 -11.26 -13.09 16.36
C GLY A 153 -10.18 -14.16 16.16
N ASN A 154 -10.64 -15.38 15.83
CA ASN A 154 -9.76 -16.50 15.53
C ASN A 154 -10.26 -17.22 14.25
N PRO A 155 -9.66 -16.95 13.08
CA PRO A 155 -8.42 -16.20 12.89
C PRO A 155 -8.62 -14.68 12.93
N VAL A 156 -7.60 -13.96 13.42
CA VAL A 156 -7.46 -12.51 13.23
C VAL A 156 -7.23 -12.24 11.75
N LYS A 157 -7.93 -11.25 11.19
CA LYS A 157 -7.73 -10.82 9.80
C LYS A 157 -7.23 -9.39 9.73
N ILE A 158 -6.46 -9.09 8.68
CA ILE A 158 -5.88 -7.77 8.44
C ILE A 158 -6.15 -7.34 7.01
N SER A 159 -6.47 -6.07 6.83
CA SER A 159 -6.26 -5.38 5.56
C SER A 159 -4.98 -4.57 5.65
N SER A 160 -4.10 -4.73 4.67
CA SER A 160 -2.77 -4.14 4.66
C SER A 160 -2.39 -3.61 3.28
N VAL A 161 -1.32 -2.81 3.24
CA VAL A 161 -0.72 -2.31 2.01
C VAL A 161 0.80 -2.47 2.04
N GLU A 162 1.37 -2.98 0.97
CA GLU A 162 2.78 -2.88 0.63
C GLU A 162 2.93 -1.66 -0.29
N VAL A 163 3.40 -0.57 0.31
CA VAL A 163 3.59 0.71 -0.39
C VAL A 163 4.80 0.58 -1.31
N SER A 164 4.61 0.94 -2.56
CA SER A 164 5.68 0.98 -3.54
C SER A 164 6.81 1.94 -3.12
N CYS A 165 8.04 1.56 -3.42
CA CYS A 165 9.23 2.41 -3.22
C CYS A 165 9.92 2.66 -4.56
N CYS A 166 11.18 3.11 -4.55
CA CYS A 166 11.93 3.71 -5.67
C CYS A 166 11.99 2.92 -7.00
N GLY A 167 11.62 1.63 -7.01
CA GLY A 167 11.57 0.80 -8.22
C GLY A 167 10.21 0.15 -8.50
N ALA A 168 9.23 0.33 -7.62
CA ALA A 168 7.88 -0.17 -7.80
C ALA A 168 6.95 0.99 -8.15
N VAL A 169 6.00 0.72 -9.03
CA VAL A 169 5.06 1.71 -9.59
C VAL A 169 3.62 1.40 -9.18
N THR A 170 3.44 0.34 -8.38
CA THR A 170 2.16 -0.11 -7.87
C THR A 170 2.23 -0.41 -6.39
N ASP A 171 1.24 0.10 -5.66
CA ASP A 171 0.96 -0.36 -4.31
C ASP A 171 0.16 -1.67 -4.37
N GLU A 172 0.50 -2.62 -3.50
CA GLU A 172 -0.24 -3.87 -3.35
C GLU A 172 -1.05 -3.85 -2.06
N TYR A 173 -2.34 -4.10 -2.15
CA TYR A 173 -3.26 -4.19 -1.04
C TYR A 173 -3.68 -5.64 -0.82
N PHE A 174 -3.74 -6.05 0.44
CA PHE A 174 -4.04 -7.42 0.81
C PHE A 174 -5.18 -7.47 1.83
N VAL A 175 -5.93 -8.57 1.79
CA VAL A 175 -6.90 -8.93 2.81
C VAL A 175 -6.79 -10.42 3.09
N GLY A 176 -6.67 -10.77 4.38
CA GLY A 176 -6.65 -12.17 4.77
C GLY A 176 -6.36 -12.39 6.26
N PRO A 177 -6.37 -13.66 6.71
CA PRO A 177 -5.94 -14.03 8.05
C PRO A 177 -4.44 -13.84 8.22
N LEU A 178 -3.98 -13.66 9.46
CA LEU A 178 -2.56 -13.49 9.77
C LEU A 178 -1.66 -14.58 9.18
N ASN A 179 -2.05 -15.85 9.17
CA ASN A 179 -1.19 -16.89 8.60
C ASN A 179 -1.07 -16.83 7.05
N ASN A 180 -1.95 -16.11 6.36
CA ASN A 180 -1.88 -15.87 4.92
C ASN A 180 -2.68 -14.62 4.53
N LEU A 181 -2.03 -13.46 4.55
CA LEU A 181 -2.67 -12.18 4.24
C LEU A 181 -3.17 -12.04 2.80
N ARG A 182 -2.76 -12.95 1.90
CA ARG A 182 -3.19 -12.95 0.50
C ARG A 182 -4.39 -13.87 0.23
N LEU A 183 -4.88 -14.57 1.24
CA LEU A 183 -5.89 -15.63 1.07
C LEU A 183 -7.26 -15.12 0.62
N GLU A 184 -7.68 -13.94 1.08
CA GLU A 184 -9.02 -13.41 0.76
C GLU A 184 -8.98 -12.40 -0.38
N GLY A 185 -7.84 -11.76 -0.59
CA GLY A 185 -7.56 -11.14 -1.88
C GLY A 185 -6.31 -10.26 -1.90
N THR A 186 -5.86 -10.01 -3.12
CA THR A 186 -4.77 -9.10 -3.49
C THR A 186 -5.27 -8.15 -4.57
N ARG A 187 -4.99 -6.85 -4.40
CA ARG A 187 -5.32 -5.81 -5.37
C ARG A 187 -4.12 -4.90 -5.60
N ARG A 188 -3.92 -4.49 -6.84
CA ARG A 188 -2.81 -3.62 -7.25
C ARG A 188 -3.33 -2.38 -7.93
N ILE A 189 -2.79 -1.22 -7.58
CA ILE A 189 -3.08 0.08 -8.22
C ILE A 189 -1.78 0.87 -8.36
N THR A 190 -1.74 1.83 -9.28
CA THR A 190 -0.64 2.80 -9.33
C THR A 190 -0.90 3.99 -8.40
N SER A 191 0.16 4.68 -7.98
CA SER A 191 0.05 5.96 -7.26
C SER A 191 -0.73 7.03 -8.03
N THR A 192 -0.74 6.93 -9.37
CA THR A 192 -1.47 7.84 -10.27
C THR A 192 -2.94 7.48 -10.46
N THR A 193 -3.42 6.35 -9.93
CA THR A 193 -4.81 5.95 -10.07
C THR A 193 -5.72 6.88 -9.27
N GLU A 194 -6.62 7.60 -9.95
CA GLU A 194 -7.68 8.39 -9.34
C GLU A 194 -8.69 7.45 -8.66
N ILE A 195 -8.67 7.43 -7.34
CA ILE A 195 -9.58 6.62 -6.53
C ILE A 195 -10.90 7.39 -6.33
N PRO A 196 -12.07 6.77 -6.55
CA PRO A 196 -13.36 7.45 -6.32
C PRO A 196 -13.51 7.89 -4.86
N GLU A 197 -14.30 8.93 -4.60
CA GLU A 197 -14.46 9.44 -3.24
C GLU A 197 -15.17 8.44 -2.31
N THR A 198 -16.11 7.67 -2.87
CA THR A 198 -16.92 6.67 -2.19
C THR A 198 -17.07 5.44 -3.06
N ALA A 199 -17.09 4.26 -2.44
CA ALA A 199 -17.57 3.05 -3.09
C ALA A 199 -19.11 3.11 -3.17
N GLY A 200 -19.66 2.97 -4.38
CA GLY A 200 -21.08 2.73 -4.60
C GLY A 200 -21.41 1.23 -4.54
N ASP A 201 -22.61 0.88 -4.96
CA ASP A 201 -23.04 -0.52 -5.05
C ASP A 201 -22.13 -1.32 -5.99
N GLN A 202 -21.79 -2.53 -5.58
CA GLN A 202 -21.01 -3.45 -6.40
C GLN A 202 -21.91 -4.06 -7.49
N LEU A 203 -21.67 -3.68 -8.75
CA LEU A 203 -22.33 -4.27 -9.90
C LEU A 203 -21.41 -5.30 -10.56
N PRO A 204 -21.68 -6.61 -10.44
CA PRO A 204 -20.87 -7.63 -11.07
C PRO A 204 -20.95 -7.51 -12.61
N PHE A 205 -19.82 -7.75 -13.28
CA PHE A 205 -19.76 -7.66 -14.74
C PHE A 205 -18.89 -8.75 -15.38
N SER A 206 -18.98 -8.83 -16.70
CA SER A 206 -18.01 -9.50 -17.58
C SER A 206 -17.70 -8.65 -18.80
N THR A 207 -16.50 -8.81 -19.37
CA THR A 207 -16.09 -8.14 -20.61
C THR A 207 -16.41 -9.02 -21.82
N LYS A 208 -16.96 -8.42 -22.89
CA LYS A 208 -17.20 -9.12 -24.18
C LYS A 208 -16.08 -8.89 -25.20
N ALA A 209 -15.27 -7.87 -24.98
CA ALA A 209 -14.16 -7.46 -25.81
C ALA A 209 -12.96 -7.12 -24.93
N ASP A 210 -11.84 -6.77 -25.55
CA ASP A 210 -10.67 -6.24 -24.85
C ASP A 210 -11.07 -5.02 -24.01
N MET A 211 -10.51 -4.94 -22.81
CA MET A 211 -10.77 -3.85 -21.87
C MET A 211 -9.47 -3.19 -21.47
N HIS A 212 -9.46 -1.86 -21.43
CA HIS A 212 -8.36 -1.07 -20.88
C HIS A 212 -8.73 -0.60 -19.47
N LEU A 213 -7.86 -0.85 -18.50
CA LEU A 213 -7.88 -0.15 -17.22
C LEU A 213 -7.03 1.11 -17.34
N ARG A 214 -7.54 2.20 -16.76
CA ARG A 214 -6.92 3.52 -16.81
C ARG A 214 -6.77 4.11 -15.41
N SER A 215 -5.79 5.00 -15.25
CA SER A 215 -5.62 5.72 -13.99
C SER A 215 -6.71 6.75 -13.73
N SER A 216 -7.34 7.30 -14.76
CA SER A 216 -8.37 8.33 -14.60
C SER A 216 -9.57 8.12 -15.53
N ALA A 217 -10.69 8.75 -15.19
CA ALA A 217 -11.93 8.75 -15.99
C ALA A 217 -11.83 9.69 -17.20
N ALA A 218 -10.83 9.50 -18.04
CA ALA A 218 -10.58 10.30 -19.24
C ALA A 218 -9.93 9.44 -20.34
N LEU A 219 -10.19 9.79 -21.60
CA LEU A 219 -9.50 9.18 -22.73
C LEU A 219 -8.18 9.92 -23.00
N ASN A 220 -7.06 9.28 -22.67
CA ASN A 220 -5.73 9.74 -23.05
C ASN A 220 -4.89 8.54 -23.54
N ASP A 221 -4.68 8.48 -24.85
CA ASP A 221 -3.93 7.42 -25.53
C ASP A 221 -2.65 7.98 -26.21
N THR A 222 -2.20 9.18 -25.80
CA THR A 222 -0.99 9.79 -26.36
C THR A 222 0.24 8.99 -25.95
N TYR A 223 1.13 8.69 -26.89
CA TYR A 223 2.40 8.00 -26.60
C TYR A 223 3.25 8.82 -25.61
N ASP A 224 3.70 8.17 -24.56
CA ASP A 224 4.57 8.76 -23.52
C ASP A 224 6.01 8.29 -23.76
N GLU A 225 6.82 9.13 -24.40
CA GLU A 225 8.19 8.79 -24.77
C GLU A 225 9.09 8.59 -23.54
N GLU A 226 8.87 9.38 -22.47
CA GLU A 226 9.66 9.32 -21.25
C GLU A 226 9.38 8.04 -20.47
N ALA A 227 8.10 7.76 -20.18
CA ALA A 227 7.69 6.54 -19.50
C ALA A 227 8.06 5.31 -20.32
N SER A 228 7.94 5.38 -21.65
CA SER A 228 8.31 4.28 -22.53
C SER A 228 9.82 4.00 -22.53
N GLY A 229 10.64 5.05 -22.50
CA GLY A 229 12.08 4.93 -22.37
C GLY A 229 12.50 4.34 -21.02
N PHE A 230 11.86 4.79 -19.93
CA PHE A 230 12.14 4.29 -18.58
C PHE A 230 11.76 2.81 -18.41
N LEU A 231 10.59 2.42 -18.90
CA LEU A 231 10.05 1.07 -18.73
C LEU A 231 10.48 0.10 -19.84
N ASN A 232 11.14 0.60 -20.89
CA ASN A 232 11.52 -0.15 -22.09
C ASN A 232 10.32 -0.89 -22.74
N LEU A 233 9.16 -0.22 -22.78
CA LEU A 233 7.91 -0.71 -23.37
C LEU A 233 7.05 0.47 -23.81
N ALA A 234 6.16 0.29 -24.80
CA ALA A 234 5.30 1.39 -25.26
C ALA A 234 4.19 1.72 -24.25
N VAL A 235 4.26 2.91 -23.67
CA VAL A 235 3.28 3.48 -22.73
C VAL A 235 2.42 4.51 -23.45
N PHE A 236 1.11 4.47 -23.21
CA PHE A 236 0.13 5.35 -23.84
C PHE A 236 -0.76 6.02 -22.80
N GLY A 237 -0.51 7.30 -22.57
CA GLY A 237 -1.30 8.21 -21.75
C GLY A 237 -1.65 7.62 -20.39
N ASN A 238 -2.94 7.47 -20.13
CA ASN A 238 -3.43 6.98 -18.83
C ASN A 238 -3.80 5.50 -18.83
N ILE A 239 -3.40 4.72 -19.84
CA ILE A 239 -3.64 3.27 -19.88
C ILE A 239 -2.67 2.59 -18.90
N LEU A 240 -3.23 1.85 -17.94
CA LEU A 240 -2.45 1.09 -16.96
C LEU A 240 -2.23 -0.36 -17.40
N SER A 241 -3.29 -0.98 -17.92
CA SER A 241 -3.27 -2.39 -18.29
C SER A 241 -4.35 -2.71 -19.31
N LYS A 242 -4.14 -3.77 -20.09
CA LYS A 242 -5.09 -4.29 -21.07
C LYS A 242 -5.46 -5.73 -20.73
N TYR A 243 -6.75 -6.03 -20.80
CA TYR A 243 -7.33 -7.32 -20.45
C TYR A 243 -8.04 -7.93 -21.66
N LEU A 244 -7.96 -9.26 -21.77
CA LEU A 244 -8.67 -10.02 -22.79
C LEU A 244 -10.17 -10.12 -22.48
N PRO A 245 -11.01 -10.50 -23.47
CA PRO A 245 -12.43 -10.76 -23.26
C PRO A 245 -12.66 -11.87 -22.24
N GLY A 246 -13.77 -11.80 -21.51
CA GLY A 246 -14.14 -12.79 -20.49
C GLY A 246 -13.65 -12.46 -19.09
N CYS A 247 -12.93 -11.35 -18.90
CA CYS A 247 -12.58 -10.87 -17.57
C CYS A 247 -13.83 -10.51 -16.76
N THR A 248 -13.78 -10.75 -15.45
CA THR A 248 -14.89 -10.56 -14.52
C THR A 248 -14.48 -9.65 -13.38
N GLY A 249 -15.45 -9.05 -12.72
CA GLY A 249 -15.21 -8.16 -11.60
C GLY A 249 -16.45 -7.41 -11.17
N ASN A 250 -16.25 -6.32 -10.45
CA ASN A 250 -17.30 -5.44 -9.97
C ASN A 250 -17.04 -3.99 -10.40
N ALA A 251 -18.05 -3.33 -10.97
CA ALA A 251 -18.07 -1.89 -11.11
C ALA A 251 -18.58 -1.29 -9.81
N ILE A 252 -17.88 -0.32 -9.25
CA ILE A 252 -18.19 0.25 -7.92
C ILE A 252 -18.42 1.76 -7.94
N SER A 253 -18.11 2.43 -9.04
CA SER A 253 -18.36 3.85 -9.19
C SER A 253 -18.55 4.19 -10.66
N ARG A 254 -19.27 5.28 -10.94
CA ARG A 254 -19.54 5.78 -12.28
C ARG A 254 -19.34 7.29 -12.31
N ARG A 255 -18.70 7.78 -13.37
CA ARG A 255 -18.49 9.21 -13.63
C ARG A 255 -18.64 9.47 -15.12
N ASN A 256 -19.19 10.62 -15.47
CA ASN A 256 -19.12 11.12 -16.83
C ASN A 256 -17.96 12.11 -16.94
N ASP A 257 -17.21 12.06 -18.03
CA ASP A 257 -16.21 13.07 -18.32
C ASP A 257 -16.85 14.34 -18.94
N ALA A 258 -16.01 15.33 -19.28
CA ALA A 258 -16.46 16.59 -19.85
C ALA A 258 -17.13 16.45 -21.24
N LYS A 259 -16.92 15.33 -21.94
CA LYS A 259 -17.53 15.03 -23.25
C LYS A 259 -18.83 14.24 -23.11
N GLY A 260 -19.18 13.82 -21.90
CA GLY A 260 -20.35 13.00 -21.61
C GLY A 260 -20.10 11.50 -21.73
N ASP A 261 -18.85 11.08 -21.96
CA ASP A 261 -18.50 9.67 -21.99
C ASP A 261 -18.57 9.08 -20.58
N SER A 262 -19.14 7.88 -20.48
CA SER A 262 -19.41 7.24 -19.21
C SER A 262 -18.28 6.29 -18.83
N TRP A 263 -17.66 6.58 -17.68
CA TRP A 263 -16.56 5.83 -17.09
C TRP A 263 -16.99 5.10 -15.82
N CYS A 264 -16.51 3.88 -15.65
CA CYS A 264 -16.78 3.02 -14.53
C CYS A 264 -15.45 2.70 -13.83
N PHE A 265 -15.37 2.93 -12.53
CA PHE A 265 -14.26 2.40 -11.73
C PHE A 265 -14.58 0.94 -11.41
N VAL A 266 -13.68 0.05 -11.81
CA VAL A 266 -13.85 -1.39 -11.71
C VAL A 266 -12.75 -2.02 -10.86
N ILE A 267 -13.11 -3.11 -10.21
CA ILE A 267 -12.19 -4.02 -9.52
C ILE A 267 -12.34 -5.38 -10.19
N LEU A 268 -11.25 -5.89 -10.75
CA LEU A 268 -11.22 -7.17 -11.45
C LEU A 268 -11.00 -8.32 -10.48
N ASP A 269 -11.56 -9.48 -10.81
CA ASP A 269 -11.26 -10.73 -10.12
C ASP A 269 -9.82 -11.17 -10.40
N GLU A 270 -9.20 -11.89 -9.46
CA GLU A 270 -7.78 -12.28 -9.56
C GLU A 270 -7.49 -13.22 -10.73
N ALA A 271 -8.50 -13.94 -11.22
CA ALA A 271 -8.37 -14.82 -12.38
C ALA A 271 -8.19 -14.06 -13.71
N CYS A 272 -8.41 -12.74 -13.72
CA CYS A 272 -8.20 -11.92 -14.91
C CYS A 272 -6.69 -11.76 -15.17
N GLU A 273 -6.18 -12.42 -16.21
CA GLU A 273 -4.80 -12.21 -16.65
C GLU A 273 -4.73 -11.04 -17.64
N PRO A 274 -3.86 -10.05 -17.39
CA PRO A 274 -3.67 -8.97 -18.34
C PRO A 274 -2.73 -9.39 -19.49
N LEU A 275 -2.81 -8.71 -20.62
CA LEU A 275 -1.99 -8.95 -21.81
C LEU A 275 -0.53 -8.55 -21.59
N ARG A 276 0.32 -9.54 -21.26
CA ARG A 276 1.72 -9.37 -20.82
C ARG A 276 2.62 -8.51 -21.72
N PHE A 277 2.33 -8.41 -23.02
CA PHE A 277 3.14 -7.63 -23.98
C PHE A 277 2.85 -6.12 -23.96
N HIS A 278 1.86 -5.67 -23.19
CA HIS A 278 1.39 -4.28 -23.17
C HIS A 278 1.43 -3.62 -21.79
N ILE A 279 2.10 -4.21 -20.80
CA ILE A 279 1.92 -3.80 -19.40
C ILE A 279 3.22 -3.30 -18.79
N ALA A 280 3.23 -2.03 -18.42
CA ALA A 280 4.10 -1.52 -17.38
C ALA A 280 3.75 -2.10 -16.01
N ASN A 281 2.46 -2.09 -15.67
CA ASN A 281 1.96 -2.27 -14.30
C ASN A 281 0.78 -3.27 -14.25
N SER A 282 0.97 -4.43 -13.61
CA SER A 282 -0.11 -5.42 -13.44
C SER A 282 -1.13 -4.97 -12.37
N VAL A 283 -2.00 -4.02 -12.71
CA VAL A 283 -3.04 -3.47 -11.80
C VAL A 283 -4.37 -4.18 -11.93
N SER A 284 -5.12 -4.34 -10.84
CA SER A 284 -6.41 -5.04 -10.81
C SER A 284 -7.61 -4.10 -10.59
N ALA A 285 -7.38 -2.80 -10.53
CA ALA A 285 -8.43 -1.80 -10.38
C ALA A 285 -8.08 -0.52 -11.15
N GLY A 286 -9.11 0.19 -11.61
CA GLY A 286 -8.95 1.42 -12.39
C GLY A 286 -10.23 1.81 -13.11
N TRP A 287 -10.16 2.85 -13.91
CA TRP A 287 -11.27 3.32 -14.73
C TRP A 287 -11.33 2.61 -16.08
N THR A 288 -12.53 2.34 -16.55
CA THR A 288 -12.77 1.85 -17.91
C THR A 288 -14.06 2.43 -18.48
N SER A 289 -14.25 2.36 -19.79
CA SER A 289 -15.53 2.76 -20.39
C SER A 289 -16.64 1.85 -19.86
N CYS A 290 -17.74 2.42 -19.37
CA CYS A 290 -18.87 1.61 -18.91
C CYS A 290 -19.48 0.77 -20.05
N GLY A 291 -19.28 1.15 -21.31
CA GLY A 291 -19.71 0.35 -22.46
C GLY A 291 -18.89 -0.94 -22.64
N SER A 292 -17.69 -1.01 -22.06
CA SER A 292 -16.82 -2.20 -22.13
C SER A 292 -17.19 -3.28 -21.12
N VAL A 293 -18.06 -2.97 -20.15
CA VAL A 293 -18.54 -3.91 -19.13
C VAL A 293 -19.99 -4.29 -19.40
N THR A 294 -20.30 -5.58 -19.36
CA THR A 294 -21.68 -6.08 -19.41
C THR A 294 -22.06 -6.58 -18.03
N ALA A 295 -23.10 -6.00 -17.44
CA ALA A 295 -23.67 -6.48 -16.17
C ALA A 295 -24.01 -7.98 -16.30
N LYS A 296 -23.64 -8.75 -15.28
CA LYS A 296 -23.99 -10.18 -15.19
C LYS A 296 -25.39 -10.37 -14.61
#